data_AF-A0A951VI41-F1
#
_entry.id   AF-A0A951VI41-F1
#
_cell.length_a   1.000
_cell.length_b   1.000
_cell.length_c   1.000
_cell.angle_alpha   90.00
_cell.angle_beta   90.00
_cell.angle_gamma   90.00
#
_symmetry.space_group_name_H-M   'P 1'
#
loop_
_entity.id
_entity.type
_entity.pdbx_description
1 polymer ?
#
loop_
_entity_poly.entity_id
_entity_poly.type
_entity_poly.pdbx_seq_one_letter_code
_entity_poly.pdbx_strand_id
1 'polypeptide(L)'
;QMKYDDLKDFVKCYNPKSRFKRKESASDAERFKKFTYDEIIARDKANLDIFWLKDESLGDLENLPDPDAIALEIIENVEAGLASFKEIVEGLNGKN
;
A
#
# COMPACT_ATOMS: atom_id res chain seq x y z
N GLN A 1 -15.95 12.49 5.76
CA GLN A 1 -16.66 12.97 4.55
C GLN A 1 -15.75 13.95 3.83
N MET A 2 -15.60 13.82 2.51
CA MET A 2 -14.77 14.70 1.68
C MET A 2 -15.34 16.13 1.63
N LYS A 3 -14.46 17.12 1.65
CA LYS A 3 -14.76 18.56 1.62
C LYS A 3 -14.04 19.24 0.45
N TYR A 4 -14.45 20.47 0.14
CA TYR A 4 -13.80 21.27 -0.90
C TYR A 4 -12.30 21.46 -0.64
N ASP A 5 -11.90 21.63 0.62
CA ASP A 5 -10.51 21.82 1.01
C ASP A 5 -9.61 20.65 0.59
N ASP A 6 -10.14 19.42 0.60
CA ASP A 6 -9.41 18.22 0.18
C ASP A 6 -9.09 18.24 -1.33
N LEU A 7 -9.85 19.01 -2.13
CA LEU A 7 -9.74 19.08 -3.59
C LEU A 7 -9.04 20.35 -4.10
N LYS A 8 -8.74 21.32 -3.22
CA LYS A 8 -8.14 22.60 -3.60
C LYS A 8 -6.85 22.42 -4.39
N ASP A 9 -5.98 21.50 -3.96
CA ASP A 9 -4.71 21.25 -4.62
C ASP A 9 -4.89 20.62 -6.00
N PHE A 10 -5.82 19.67 -6.12
CA PHE A 10 -6.19 19.08 -7.42
C PHE A 10 -6.70 20.15 -8.39
N VAL A 11 -7.61 21.03 -7.95
CA VAL A 11 -8.17 22.10 -8.81
C VAL A 11 -7.07 23.05 -9.30
N LYS A 12 -6.12 23.37 -8.42
CA LYS A 12 -4.95 24.20 -8.76
C LYS A 12 -4.06 23.53 -9.81
N CYS A 13 -3.72 22.25 -9.62
CA CYS A 13 -2.88 21.49 -10.57
C CYS A 13 -3.60 21.24 -11.91
N TYR A 14 -4.90 20.89 -11.87
CA TYR A 14 -5.73 20.63 -13.04
C TYR A 14 -5.87 21.86 -13.95
N ASN A 15 -5.84 23.07 -13.37
CA ASN A 15 -5.88 24.36 -14.06
C ASN A 15 -6.91 24.39 -15.21
N PRO A 16 -8.22 24.39 -14.92
CA PRO A 16 -9.28 24.23 -15.93
C PRO A 16 -9.27 25.33 -16.99
N LYS A 17 -8.75 26.51 -16.66
CA LYS A 17 -8.66 27.66 -17.58
C LYS A 17 -7.56 27.51 -18.62
N SER A 18 -6.55 26.67 -18.40
CA SER A 18 -5.40 26.54 -19.29
C SER A 18 -4.70 25.18 -19.15
N ARG A 19 -5.22 24.18 -19.87
CA ARG A 19 -4.69 22.79 -19.84
C ARG A 19 -3.21 22.66 -20.21
N PHE A 20 -2.68 23.54 -21.06
CA PHE A 20 -1.27 23.53 -21.47
C PHE A 20 -0.32 24.09 -20.41
N LYS A 21 -0.85 24.69 -19.35
CA LYS A 21 -0.09 25.23 -18.21
C LYS A 21 -0.25 24.37 -16.95
N ARG A 22 -0.75 23.13 -17.09
CA ARG A 22 -0.75 22.16 -16.00
C ARG A 22 0.70 21.86 -15.62
N LYS A 23 0.94 21.77 -14.33
CA LYS A 23 2.23 21.40 -13.77
C LYS A 23 2.01 20.23 -12.84
N GLU A 24 3.03 19.38 -12.75
CA GLU A 24 3.08 18.38 -11.70
C GLU A 24 3.05 19.08 -10.33
N SER A 25 2.50 18.41 -9.33
CA SER A 25 2.43 18.96 -7.98
C SER A 25 3.84 19.25 -7.46
N ALA A 26 4.06 20.45 -6.93
CA ALA A 26 5.34 20.87 -6.36
C ALA A 26 5.48 20.50 -4.86
N SER A 27 4.52 19.76 -4.31
CA SER A 27 4.50 19.36 -2.90
C SER A 27 5.25 18.05 -2.70
N ASP A 28 5.75 17.84 -1.49
CA ASP A 28 6.51 16.65 -1.06
C ASP A 28 5.74 15.32 -1.25
N ALA A 29 4.43 15.38 -1.51
CA ALA A 29 3.59 14.21 -1.74
C ALA A 29 3.40 13.84 -3.23
N GLU A 30 3.91 14.66 -4.17
CA GLU A 30 3.88 14.44 -5.63
C GLU A 30 2.59 13.78 -6.20
N ARG A 31 1.40 14.18 -5.74
CA ARG A 31 0.11 13.53 -6.07
C ARG A 31 -0.50 13.89 -7.44
N PHE A 32 0.08 14.83 -8.17
CA PHE A 32 -0.33 15.13 -9.55
C PHE A 32 0.85 14.93 -10.49
N LYS A 33 0.85 13.81 -11.24
CA LYS A 33 1.94 13.40 -12.12
C LYS A 33 1.48 13.32 -13.58
N LYS A 34 2.37 13.66 -14.52
CA LYS A 34 2.12 13.50 -15.96
C LYS A 34 2.80 12.22 -16.46
N PHE A 35 2.16 11.56 -17.41
CA PHE A 35 2.74 10.48 -18.20
C PHE A 35 2.65 10.84 -19.66
N THR A 36 3.74 10.64 -20.39
CA THR A 36 3.83 10.81 -21.84
C THR A 36 3.10 9.68 -22.54
N TYR A 37 2.79 9.88 -23.83
CA TYR A 37 2.17 8.84 -24.64
C TYR A 37 3.05 7.58 -24.71
N ASP A 38 4.35 7.76 -24.89
CA ASP A 38 5.32 6.66 -25.01
C ASP A 38 5.39 5.82 -23.72
N GLU A 39 5.33 6.47 -22.55
CA GLU A 39 5.25 5.77 -21.26
C GLU A 39 3.96 4.96 -21.10
N ILE A 40 2.84 5.44 -21.65
CA ILE A 40 1.55 4.74 -21.56
C ILE A 40 1.51 3.56 -22.53
N ILE A 41 1.94 3.75 -23.78
CA ILE A 41 1.86 2.70 -24.82
C ILE A 41 2.86 1.57 -24.59
N ALA A 42 3.95 1.82 -23.86
CA ALA A 42 4.93 0.81 -23.47
C ALA A 42 4.42 -0.15 -22.37
N ARG A 43 3.31 0.18 -21.68
CA ARG A 43 2.72 -0.69 -20.64
C ARG A 43 1.98 -1.87 -21.26
N ASP A 44 1.88 -2.96 -20.51
CA ASP A 44 1.05 -4.10 -20.92
C ASP A 44 -0.37 -3.62 -21.25
N LYS A 45 -0.81 -3.91 -22.49
CA LYS A 45 -2.12 -3.52 -23.03
C LYS A 45 -2.46 -2.04 -22.89
N ALA A 46 -1.46 -1.15 -22.80
CA ALA A 46 -1.65 0.28 -22.52
C ALA A 46 -2.52 0.54 -21.27
N ASN A 47 -2.34 -0.28 -20.22
CA ASN A 47 -3.15 -0.20 -19.00
C ASN A 47 -2.99 1.17 -18.29
N LEU A 48 -4.13 1.84 -18.04
CA LEU A 48 -4.23 3.14 -17.37
C LEU A 48 -4.38 3.06 -15.85
N ASP A 49 -4.42 1.86 -15.28
CA ASP A 49 -4.30 1.64 -13.84
C ASP A 49 -2.85 1.92 -13.43
N ILE A 50 -2.55 3.20 -13.14
CA ILE A 50 -1.22 3.74 -12.92
C ILE A 50 -1.10 4.26 -11.50
N PHE A 51 -0.21 3.65 -10.73
CA PHE A 51 0.24 4.11 -9.42
C PHE A 51 1.73 4.45 -9.51
N TRP A 52 2.13 5.58 -8.93
CA TRP A 52 3.54 5.99 -8.84
C TRP A 52 3.97 6.38 -7.43
N LEU A 53 3.01 6.53 -6.53
CA LEU A 53 3.27 6.71 -5.11
C LEU A 53 3.20 5.34 -4.46
N LYS A 54 4.21 5.02 -3.66
CA LYS A 54 4.13 3.90 -2.73
C LYS A 54 3.26 4.35 -1.55
N ASP A 55 2.37 3.48 -1.12
CA ASP A 55 1.64 3.71 0.12
C ASP A 55 2.59 3.41 1.29
N GLU A 56 2.89 4.41 2.13
CA GLU A 56 3.76 4.22 3.30
C GLU A 56 3.12 3.31 4.36
N SER A 57 1.80 3.05 4.29
CA SER A 57 1.16 2.01 5.12
C SER A 57 1.55 0.59 4.72
N LEU A 58 2.17 0.40 3.55
CA LEU A 58 2.81 -0.85 3.12
C LEU A 58 4.28 -0.95 3.53
N GLY A 59 4.73 -0.11 4.47
CA GLY A 59 6.13 0.08 4.89
C GLY A 59 6.88 -1.18 5.36
N ASP A 60 6.19 -2.29 5.58
CA ASP A 60 6.82 -3.57 5.95
C ASP A 60 7.29 -4.40 4.76
N LEU A 61 6.83 -4.15 3.52
CA LEU A 61 7.20 -4.99 2.37
C LEU A 61 8.60 -4.69 1.80
N GLU A 62 9.12 -3.47 1.99
CA GLU A 62 10.44 -3.08 1.47
C GLU A 62 11.58 -3.34 2.47
N ASN A 63 11.26 -3.56 3.74
CA ASN A 63 12.21 -3.92 4.80
C ASN A 63 11.91 -5.31 5.37
N LEU A 64 11.45 -6.23 4.51
CA LEU A 64 11.22 -7.60 4.93
C LEU A 64 12.55 -8.22 5.41
N PRO A 65 12.58 -8.86 6.59
CA PRO A 65 13.72 -9.64 7.01
C PRO A 65 13.98 -10.78 6.02
N ASP A 66 15.15 -11.40 6.13
CA ASP A 66 15.51 -12.53 5.27
C ASP A 66 14.38 -13.59 5.25
N PRO A 67 14.05 -14.20 4.10
CA PRO A 67 13.01 -15.23 4.02
C PRO A 67 13.14 -16.34 5.07
N ASP A 68 14.37 -16.69 5.45
CA ASP A 68 14.63 -17.70 6.48
C ASP A 68 14.19 -17.20 7.87
N ALA A 69 14.39 -15.92 8.18
CA ALA A 69 13.93 -15.31 9.42
C ALA A 69 12.40 -15.24 9.47
N ILE A 70 11.74 -14.92 8.36
CA ILE A 70 10.27 -14.92 8.25
C ILE A 70 9.73 -16.34 8.44
N ALA A 71 10.35 -17.34 7.82
CA ALA A 71 9.95 -18.74 7.96
C ALA A 71 10.05 -19.23 9.41
N LEU A 72 11.12 -18.85 10.12
CA LEU A 72 11.31 -19.18 11.52
C LEU A 72 10.25 -18.52 12.41
N GLU A 73 9.96 -17.23 12.20
CA GLU A 73 8.92 -16.51 12.95
C GLU A 73 7.53 -17.14 12.76
N ILE A 74 7.21 -17.58 11.53
CA ILE A 74 5.95 -18.28 11.24
C ILE A 74 5.88 -19.60 12.03
N ILE A 75 6.97 -20.37 12.04
CA ILE A 75 7.03 -21.64 12.78
C ILE A 75 6.81 -21.39 14.28
N GLU A 76 7.53 -20.45 14.88
CA GLU A 76 7.42 -20.12 16.30
C GLU A 76 5.99 -19.68 16.67
N ASN A 77 5.37 -18.82 15.87
CA ASN A 77 4.00 -18.37 16.09
C ASN A 77 2.98 -19.52 16.00
N VAL A 78 3.15 -20.43 15.03
CA VAL A 78 2.27 -21.60 14.87
C VAL A 78 2.45 -22.58 16.04
N GLU A 79 3.68 -22.79 16.50
CA GLU A 79 3.96 -23.63 17.67
C GLU A 79 3.35 -23.06 18.94
N ALA A 80 3.48 -21.75 19.17
CA ALA A 80 2.86 -21.07 20.29
C ALA A 80 1.32 -21.19 20.26
N GLY A 81 0.71 -20.94 19.09
CA GLY A 81 -0.74 -21.12 18.92
C GLY A 81 -1.18 -22.56 19.16
N LEU A 82 -0.42 -23.55 18.66
CA LEU A 82 -0.69 -24.97 18.89
C LEU A 82 -0.58 -25.33 20.37
N ALA A 83 0.41 -24.81 21.09
CA ALA A 83 0.57 -25.01 22.53
C ALA A 83 -0.63 -24.46 23.31
N SER A 84 -1.08 -23.24 22.99
CA SER A 84 -2.30 -22.67 23.59
C SER A 84 -3.53 -23.53 23.35
N PHE A 85 -3.70 -24.10 22.15
CA PHE A 85 -4.82 -25.03 21.89
C PHE A 85 -4.72 -26.31 22.71
N LYS A 86 -3.51 -26.88 22.88
CA LYS A 86 -3.30 -28.07 23.71
C LYS A 86 -3.69 -27.80 25.16
N GLU A 87 -3.27 -26.67 25.73
CA GLU A 87 -3.64 -26.27 27.09
C GLU A 87 -5.16 -26.15 27.27
N ILE A 88 -5.87 -25.57 26.29
CA ILE A 88 -7.34 -25.48 26.30
C ILE A 88 -7.96 -26.89 26.31
N VAL A 89 -7.47 -27.81 25.46
CA VAL A 89 -7.96 -29.18 25.38
C VAL A 89 -7.71 -29.94 26.69
N GLU A 90 -6.53 -29.80 27.29
CA GLU A 90 -6.21 -30.40 28.58
C GLU A 90 -7.10 -29.85 29.71
N GLY A 91 -7.34 -28.54 29.73
CA GLY A 91 -8.26 -27.89 30.68
C GLY A 91 -9.72 -28.33 30.53
N LEU A 92 -10.14 -28.74 29.33
CA LEU A 92 -11.46 -29.32 29.09
C LEU A 92 -11.52 -30.81 29.49
N ASN A 93 -10.46 -31.57 29.23
CA ASN A 93 -10.38 -33.00 29.57
C ASN A 93 -10.13 -33.27 31.06
N GLY A 94 -9.54 -32.31 31.79
CA GLY A 94 -9.32 -32.36 33.24
C GLY A 94 -10.55 -32.04 34.09
N LYS A 95 -11.70 -31.75 33.47
CA LYS A 95 -13.01 -31.65 34.14
C LYS A 95 -13.81 -32.94 33.91
N ASN A 96 -13.38 -34.03 34.54
CA ASN A 96 -14.18 -35.24 34.82
C ASN A 96 -13.72 -35.85 36.14
#